data_AF-A0A8T1VVT4-F1
#
_entry.id   AF-A0A8T1VVT4-F1
#
_cell.length_a   1.000
_cell.length_b   1.000
_cell.length_c   1.000
_cell.angle_alpha   90.00
_cell.angle_beta   90.00
_cell.angle_gamma   90.00
#
_symmetry.space_group_name_H-M   'P 1'
#
loop_
_entity.id
_entity.type
_entity.pdbx_description
1 polymer ?
#
loop_
_entity_poly.entity_id
_entity_poly.type
_entity_poly.pdbx_seq_one_letter_code
_entity_poly.pdbx_strand_id
1 'polypeptide(L)'
;MRFWCLGAIAAFVGPGIADGWNYRTSMALFDNSSCASPASVVAFPYGFPQCTTPQTDHFDPECADDGVSFTVTDCVYYSLGGSTSYGLLREYFGDAVPYLVVEEYLSRWTTTCNVWWNWYLGYEYGLGDATAYRLDEDCHTSFDGRLSTRLTLGQTLTITKYYDPDCNFVLSWQEVT
;
A
#
# COMPACT_ATOMS: atom_id res chain seq x y z
N MET A 1 16.40 7.16 17.51
CA MET A 1 16.52 6.35 16.27
C MET A 1 15.34 5.38 16.27
N ARG A 2 14.37 5.57 15.36
CA ARG A 2 13.28 4.60 15.17
C ARG A 2 13.81 3.53 14.21
N PHE A 3 13.88 2.29 14.67
CA PHE A 3 14.18 1.17 13.80
C PHE A 3 12.89 0.79 13.08
N TRP A 4 12.89 0.78 11.76
CA TRP A 4 11.78 0.27 10.96
C TRP A 4 12.18 -1.10 10.45
N CYS A 5 11.33 -2.08 10.71
CA CYS A 5 11.47 -3.42 10.17
C CYS A 5 10.73 -3.43 8.85
N LEU A 6 11.43 -3.68 7.74
CA LEU A 6 10.83 -3.78 6.42
C LEU A 6 10.67 -5.26 6.07
N GLY A 7 9.43 -5.68 5.86
CA GLY A 7 9.14 -6.94 5.17
C GLY A 7 8.73 -6.61 3.75
N ALA A 8 9.50 -7.09 2.77
CA ALA A 8 9.04 -7.12 1.41
C ALA A 8 8.33 -8.46 1.18
N ILE A 9 7.05 -8.41 0.78
CA ILE A 9 6.32 -9.62 0.44
C ILE A 9 6.20 -9.65 -1.07
N ALA A 10 6.90 -10.61 -1.68
CA ALA A 10 6.82 -10.88 -3.11
C ALA A 10 5.43 -11.45 -3.44
N ALA A 11 4.77 -10.80 -4.41
CA ALA A 11 3.50 -11.13 -5.06
C ALA A 11 2.75 -12.35 -4.50
N PHE A 12 1.71 -12.09 -3.69
CA PHE A 12 0.78 -13.13 -3.25
C PHE A 12 -0.46 -13.18 -4.15
N VAL A 13 -0.68 -14.31 -4.81
CA VAL A 13 -1.93 -14.64 -5.50
C VAL A 13 -2.56 -15.80 -4.73
N GLY A 14 -3.49 -15.50 -3.82
CA GLY A 14 -4.17 -16.53 -3.03
C GLY A 14 -5.47 -16.03 -2.38
N PRO A 15 -6.43 -16.93 -2.08
CA PRO A 15 -7.73 -16.56 -1.54
C PRO A 15 -7.61 -16.06 -0.10
N GLY A 16 -8.07 -14.83 0.15
CA GLY A 16 -8.02 -14.17 1.45
C GLY A 16 -8.89 -14.87 2.49
N ILE A 17 -8.31 -15.10 3.68
CA ILE A 17 -9.02 -15.52 4.87
C ILE A 17 -9.20 -14.26 5.73
N ALA A 18 -10.45 -13.85 5.97
CA ALA A 18 -10.77 -12.70 6.82
C ALA A 18 -11.22 -13.21 8.19
N ASP A 19 -10.55 -12.78 9.26
CA ASP A 19 -11.09 -12.85 10.63
C ASP A 19 -10.45 -11.75 11.50
N GLY A 20 -11.24 -10.76 11.92
CA GLY A 20 -10.89 -9.81 13.01
C GLY A 20 -11.26 -8.34 12.79
N TRP A 21 -11.87 -7.71 13.81
CA TRP A 21 -12.56 -6.41 13.79
C TRP A 21 -11.68 -5.14 13.70
N ASN A 22 -10.75 -5.01 12.74
CA ASN A 22 -10.02 -3.75 12.52
C ASN A 22 -9.93 -3.38 11.03
N TYR A 23 -10.87 -2.54 10.55
CA TYR A 23 -10.78 -1.94 9.21
C TYR A 23 -9.59 -0.96 9.14
N ARG A 24 -8.81 -1.07 8.07
CA ARG A 24 -7.82 -0.06 7.66
C ARG A 24 -8.40 0.79 6.55
N THR A 25 -7.99 2.06 6.52
CA THR A 25 -8.19 2.89 5.34
C THR A 25 -7.29 2.37 4.23
N SER A 26 -7.87 2.02 3.09
CA SER A 26 -7.17 1.90 1.83
C SER A 26 -7.21 3.24 1.11
N MET A 27 -6.10 3.58 0.45
CA MET A 27 -5.99 4.76 -0.38
C MET A 27 -5.32 4.35 -1.68
N ALA A 28 -6.03 4.40 -2.81
CA ALA A 28 -5.47 4.17 -4.13
C ALA A 28 -5.27 5.51 -4.85
N LEU A 29 -4.10 5.69 -5.45
CA LEU A 29 -3.77 6.84 -6.28
C LEU A 29 -3.85 6.45 -7.74
N PHE A 30 -4.43 7.31 -8.57
CA PHE A 30 -4.54 7.10 -10.01
C PHE A 30 -3.93 8.26 -10.78
N ASP A 31 -3.44 7.95 -11.98
CA ASP A 31 -2.79 8.93 -12.86
C ASP A 31 -3.78 9.94 -13.49
N ASN A 32 -5.09 9.67 -13.42
CA ASN A 32 -6.11 10.51 -14.04
C ASN A 32 -7.48 10.42 -13.33
N SER A 33 -8.37 11.34 -13.69
CA SER A 33 -9.70 11.53 -13.09
C SER A 33 -10.70 10.42 -13.34
N SER A 34 -10.36 9.38 -14.12
CA SER A 34 -11.25 8.22 -14.26
C SER A 34 -11.16 7.26 -13.08
N CYS A 35 -10.08 7.34 -12.28
CA CYS A 35 -9.72 6.33 -11.29
C CYS A 35 -9.83 4.88 -11.80
N ALA A 36 -9.64 4.69 -13.11
CA ALA A 36 -9.66 3.38 -13.71
C ALA A 36 -8.31 2.69 -13.48
N SER A 37 -8.37 1.40 -13.20
CA SER A 37 -7.21 0.54 -13.12
C SER A 37 -6.28 0.68 -14.34
N PRO A 38 -4.94 0.64 -14.16
CA PRO A 38 -4.25 0.38 -12.89
C PRO A 38 -3.96 1.64 -12.06
N ALA A 39 -4.18 1.54 -10.75
CA ALA A 39 -3.68 2.52 -9.78
C ALA A 39 -2.14 2.61 -9.84
N SER A 40 -1.59 3.79 -9.55
CA SER A 40 -0.15 4.06 -9.51
C SER A 40 0.46 3.51 -8.21
N VAL A 41 -0.23 3.70 -7.08
CA VAL A 41 0.15 3.20 -5.76
C VAL A 41 -1.08 3.02 -4.89
N VAL A 42 -1.06 2.03 -4.00
CA VAL A 42 -2.10 1.81 -2.98
C VAL A 42 -1.46 1.80 -1.59
N ALA A 43 -1.98 2.57 -0.65
CA ALA A 43 -1.48 2.68 0.71
C ALA A 43 -2.52 2.21 1.75
N PHE A 44 -2.03 1.59 2.82
CA PHE A 44 -2.78 1.19 4.01
C PHE A 44 -2.10 1.77 5.26
N PRO A 45 -2.29 3.07 5.53
CA PRO A 45 -1.64 3.72 6.66
C PRO A 45 -2.05 3.13 8.01
N TYR A 46 -1.11 3.15 8.95
CA TYR A 46 -1.30 2.81 10.35
C TYR A 46 -1.66 4.05 11.17
N GLY A 47 -2.74 3.95 11.94
CA GLY A 47 -3.02 4.89 13.02
C GLY A 47 -3.57 6.26 12.60
N PHE A 48 -3.98 6.47 11.35
CA PHE A 48 -4.93 7.52 10.98
C PHE A 48 -6.35 6.99 11.20
N PRO A 49 -7.34 7.85 11.57
CA PRO A 49 -8.50 7.43 12.35
C PRO A 49 -9.11 6.15 11.78
N GLN A 50 -9.46 5.21 12.68
CA GLN A 50 -10.15 3.98 12.30
C GLN A 50 -11.16 4.32 11.22
N CYS A 51 -11.04 3.67 10.07
CA CYS A 51 -11.85 4.01 8.92
C CYS A 51 -13.32 3.81 9.32
N THR A 52 -14.04 4.91 9.55
CA THR A 52 -15.39 4.91 10.12
C THR A 52 -16.48 4.92 9.07
N THR A 53 -16.11 5.21 7.82
CA THR A 53 -17.04 5.48 6.74
C THR A 53 -16.56 4.73 5.50
N PRO A 54 -16.96 3.45 5.35
CA PRO A 54 -16.71 2.72 4.12
C PRO A 54 -17.41 3.40 2.95
N GLN A 55 -16.92 3.14 1.74
CA GLN A 55 -17.65 3.48 0.51
C GLN A 55 -19.03 2.82 0.51
N THR A 56 -20.00 3.46 -0.14
CA THR A 56 -21.36 2.91 -0.24
C THR A 56 -21.38 1.66 -1.12
N ASP A 57 -20.62 1.68 -2.22
CA ASP A 57 -20.39 0.55 -3.09
C ASP A 57 -18.87 0.40 -3.31
N HIS A 58 -18.34 -0.77 -2.97
CA HIS A 58 -16.92 -1.08 -3.17
C HIS A 58 -16.58 -1.28 -4.65
N PHE A 59 -17.57 -1.66 -5.48
CA PHE A 59 -17.40 -1.95 -6.91
C PHE A 59 -17.67 -0.75 -7.82
N ASP A 60 -18.19 0.34 -7.25
CA ASP A 60 -18.35 1.64 -7.91
C ASP A 60 -17.86 2.75 -6.96
N PRO A 61 -16.55 2.79 -6.66
CA PRO A 61 -16.02 3.68 -5.65
C PRO A 61 -15.95 5.13 -6.14
N GLU A 62 -16.16 6.07 -5.23
CA GLU A 62 -16.04 7.49 -5.55
C GLU A 62 -14.56 7.89 -5.79
N CYS A 63 -14.28 8.38 -6.99
CA CYS A 63 -13.01 8.99 -7.36
C CYS A 63 -12.96 10.44 -6.87
N ALA A 64 -12.15 10.70 -5.84
CA ALA A 64 -11.93 12.03 -5.32
C ALA A 64 -10.82 12.76 -6.09
N ASP A 65 -11.05 14.05 -6.39
CA ASP A 65 -10.08 14.97 -6.97
C ASP A 65 -9.89 16.16 -6.02
N ASP A 66 -8.70 16.31 -5.47
CA ASP A 66 -8.33 17.43 -4.58
C ASP A 66 -7.53 18.53 -5.30
N GLY A 67 -7.41 18.44 -6.64
CA GLY A 67 -6.62 19.32 -7.49
C GLY A 67 -5.13 18.98 -7.53
N VAL A 68 -4.70 17.94 -6.79
CA VAL A 68 -3.33 17.44 -6.74
C VAL A 68 -3.26 15.98 -7.18
N SER A 69 -4.26 15.19 -6.79
CA SER A 69 -4.28 13.74 -6.97
C SER A 69 -5.69 13.22 -7.21
N PHE A 70 -5.77 12.10 -7.95
CA PHE A 70 -7.02 11.35 -8.12
C PHE A 70 -6.98 10.14 -7.21
N THR A 71 -7.83 10.11 -6.19
CA THR A 71 -7.75 9.11 -5.14
C THR A 71 -9.07 8.39 -4.91
N VAL A 72 -8.98 7.09 -4.67
CA VAL A 72 -10.09 6.29 -4.13
C VAL A 72 -9.72 5.90 -2.71
N THR A 73 -10.65 6.10 -1.77
CA THR A 73 -10.45 5.73 -0.37
C THR A 73 -11.59 4.90 0.15
N ASP A 74 -11.27 3.86 0.92
CA ASP A 74 -12.27 2.92 1.43
C ASP A 74 -11.80 2.19 2.69
N CYS A 75 -12.73 1.58 3.44
CA CYS A 75 -12.45 0.83 4.67
C CYS A 75 -12.40 -0.67 4.40
N VAL A 76 -11.24 -1.29 4.57
CA VAL A 76 -11.05 -2.73 4.29
C VAL A 76 -10.29 -3.47 5.37
N TYR A 77 -10.51 -4.78 5.42
CA TYR A 77 -9.60 -5.66 6.13
C TYR A 77 -8.33 -5.81 5.29
N TYR A 78 -7.19 -5.55 5.91
CA TYR A 78 -5.87 -5.85 5.36
C TYR A 78 -5.20 -6.85 6.29
N SER A 79 -4.71 -7.95 5.73
CA SER A 79 -3.89 -8.94 6.42
C SER A 79 -2.49 -8.96 5.81
N LEU A 80 -1.51 -9.41 6.59
CA LEU A 80 -0.14 -9.67 6.14
C LEU A 80 -0.10 -10.29 4.75
N GLY A 81 0.82 -9.81 3.93
CA GLY A 81 1.02 -10.29 2.56
C GLY A 81 0.10 -9.69 1.54
N GLY A 82 -0.60 -8.60 1.87
CA GLY A 82 -1.41 -7.85 0.91
C GLY A 82 -2.78 -8.46 0.63
N SER A 83 -3.23 -9.43 1.44
CA SER A 83 -4.60 -9.92 1.31
C SER A 83 -5.56 -8.86 1.85
N THR A 84 -6.57 -8.53 1.04
CA THR A 84 -7.57 -7.49 1.35
C THR A 84 -8.98 -8.06 1.25
N SER A 85 -9.92 -7.55 2.05
CA SER A 85 -11.34 -7.82 1.80
C SER A 85 -11.73 -7.35 0.40
N TYR A 86 -12.64 -8.09 -0.24
CA TYR A 86 -13.12 -7.84 -1.61
C TYR A 86 -12.05 -7.98 -2.72
N GLY A 87 -10.79 -8.24 -2.35
CA GLY A 87 -9.70 -8.33 -3.32
C GLY A 87 -9.33 -6.97 -3.92
N LEU A 88 -9.43 -5.89 -3.13
CA LEU A 88 -9.23 -4.51 -3.59
C LEU A 88 -7.92 -4.28 -4.34
N LEU A 89 -6.81 -4.91 -3.95
CA LEU A 89 -5.54 -4.73 -4.69
C LEU A 89 -5.67 -5.19 -6.14
N ARG A 90 -6.39 -6.28 -6.39
CA ARG A 90 -6.68 -6.77 -7.73
C ARG A 90 -7.65 -5.87 -8.47
N GLU A 91 -8.58 -5.23 -7.77
CA GLU A 91 -9.50 -4.25 -8.37
C GLU A 91 -8.76 -2.98 -8.79
N TYR A 92 -7.95 -2.41 -7.91
CA TYR A 92 -7.18 -1.19 -8.17
C TYR A 92 -6.10 -1.38 -9.22
N PHE A 93 -5.32 -2.46 -9.20
CA PHE A 93 -4.29 -2.72 -10.21
C PHE A 93 -4.80 -3.48 -11.44
N GLY A 94 -5.98 -4.10 -11.36
CA GLY A 94 -6.48 -5.01 -12.40
C GLY A 94 -5.79 -6.37 -12.38
N ASP A 95 -6.31 -7.32 -13.17
CA ASP A 95 -5.83 -8.71 -13.18
C ASP A 95 -4.47 -8.89 -13.86
N ALA A 96 -4.03 -7.93 -14.68
CA ALA A 96 -2.88 -8.09 -15.57
C ALA A 96 -1.62 -7.37 -15.09
N VAL A 97 -1.72 -6.51 -14.07
CA VAL A 97 -0.61 -5.64 -13.65
C VAL A 97 0.02 -6.17 -12.37
N PRO A 98 1.32 -6.56 -12.40
CA PRO A 98 2.02 -6.96 -11.19
C PRO A 98 2.24 -5.78 -10.26
N TYR A 99 2.24 -6.05 -8.96
CA TYR A 99 2.52 -5.07 -7.92
C TYR A 99 3.41 -5.66 -6.81
N LEU A 100 4.16 -4.80 -6.14
CA LEU A 100 4.98 -5.13 -4.98
C LEU A 100 4.32 -4.59 -3.71
N VAL A 101 4.06 -5.45 -2.73
CA VAL A 101 3.60 -5.03 -1.40
C VAL A 101 4.78 -4.91 -0.45
N VAL A 102 4.94 -3.73 0.15
CA VAL A 102 5.93 -3.42 1.16
C VAL A 102 5.22 -3.15 2.48
N GLU A 103 5.59 -3.90 3.51
CA GLU A 103 5.04 -3.76 4.85
C GLU A 103 6.10 -3.21 5.80
N GLU A 104 5.74 -2.16 6.51
CA GLU A 104 6.56 -1.54 7.55
C GLU A 104 6.06 -1.96 8.92
N TYR A 105 6.91 -2.56 9.75
CA TYR A 105 6.54 -3.03 11.08
C TYR A 105 6.97 -2.04 12.17
N LEU A 106 6.07 -1.83 13.12
CA LEU A 106 6.28 -0.97 14.28
C LEU A 106 7.20 -1.65 15.29
N SER A 107 8.38 -1.07 15.50
CA SER A 107 9.33 -1.53 16.54
C SER A 107 8.90 -1.17 17.97
N ARG A 108 7.66 -0.71 18.18
CA ARG A 108 7.28 -0.04 19.44
C ARG A 108 7.14 -1.02 20.62
N TRP A 109 7.12 -2.32 20.34
CA TRP A 109 6.88 -3.36 21.34
C TRP A 109 8.01 -4.40 21.43
N THR A 110 8.90 -4.49 20.43
CA THR A 110 9.99 -5.45 20.37
C THR A 110 11.18 -4.89 19.57
N THR A 111 12.40 -5.35 19.85
CA THR A 111 13.62 -5.09 19.06
C THR A 111 13.78 -6.05 17.88
N THR A 112 12.79 -6.92 17.66
CA THR A 112 12.78 -7.93 16.60
C THR A 112 11.61 -7.66 15.67
N CYS A 113 11.78 -7.90 14.38
CA CYS A 113 10.70 -7.84 13.39
C CYS A 113 9.79 -9.06 13.55
N ASN A 114 9.06 -9.16 14.66
CA ASN A 114 8.23 -10.31 14.98
C ASN A 114 6.75 -9.94 14.92
N VAL A 115 6.06 -10.54 13.95
CA VAL A 115 4.60 -10.51 13.90
C VAL A 115 4.09 -11.65 14.77
N TRP A 116 3.23 -11.33 15.74
CA TRP A 116 2.56 -12.33 16.55
C TRP A 116 1.09 -12.37 16.19
N TRP A 117 0.61 -13.55 15.82
CA TRP A 117 -0.81 -13.80 15.68
C TRP A 117 -1.44 -13.86 17.08
N ASN A 118 -2.29 -12.89 17.42
CA ASN A 118 -3.07 -12.96 18.66
C ASN A 118 -4.49 -13.41 18.35
N TRP A 119 -4.73 -14.70 18.53
CA TRP A 119 -6.03 -15.33 18.30
C TRP A 119 -7.16 -14.73 19.18
N TYR A 120 -6.82 -14.11 20.33
CA TYR A 120 -7.81 -13.53 21.25
C TYR A 120 -8.31 -12.15 20.78
N LEU A 121 -7.54 -11.42 19.96
CA LEU A 121 -7.89 -10.08 19.51
C LEU A 121 -8.16 -9.98 18.01
N GLY A 122 -7.90 -11.05 17.25
CA GLY A 122 -8.16 -11.09 15.81
C GLY A 122 -7.33 -10.07 15.03
N TYR A 123 -6.09 -9.80 15.42
CA TYR A 123 -5.20 -8.96 14.63
C TYR A 123 -3.73 -9.37 14.76
N GLU A 124 -2.97 -9.00 13.74
CA GLU A 124 -1.53 -9.18 13.64
C GLU A 124 -0.82 -8.05 14.41
N TYR A 125 -0.13 -8.40 15.49
CA TYR A 125 0.63 -7.42 16.25
C TYR A 125 1.88 -7.01 15.48
N GLY A 126 2.06 -5.69 15.31
CA GLY A 126 3.31 -5.12 14.84
C GLY A 126 3.27 -4.56 13.41
N LEU A 127 2.22 -4.81 12.61
CA LEU A 127 2.10 -4.19 11.29
C LEU A 127 1.82 -2.67 11.43
N GLY A 128 2.76 -1.86 10.95
CA GLY A 128 2.62 -0.43 10.73
C GLY A 128 1.96 -0.18 9.38
N ASP A 129 2.61 0.61 8.53
CA ASP A 129 2.11 0.98 7.22
C ASP A 129 2.29 -0.17 6.22
N ALA A 130 1.39 -0.29 5.25
CA ALA A 130 1.63 -1.12 4.08
C ALA A 130 1.43 -0.29 2.81
N THR A 131 2.27 -0.50 1.80
CA THR A 131 2.17 0.17 0.51
C THR A 131 2.35 -0.84 -0.61
N ALA A 132 1.41 -0.89 -1.54
CA ALA A 132 1.50 -1.64 -2.77
C ALA A 132 1.88 -0.71 -3.92
N TYR A 133 2.95 -1.03 -4.62
CA TYR A 133 3.49 -0.25 -5.73
C TYR A 133 3.25 -0.96 -7.06
N ARG A 134 2.80 -0.23 -8.08
CA ARG A 134 2.74 -0.75 -9.46
C ARG A 134 4.14 -1.13 -9.93
N LEU A 135 4.29 -2.33 -10.50
CA LEU A 135 5.57 -2.82 -11.00
C LEU A 135 5.67 -2.61 -12.52
N ASP A 136 5.81 -1.35 -12.94
CA ASP A 136 5.86 -0.95 -14.36
C ASP A 136 7.13 -0.16 -14.75
N GLU A 137 8.03 0.06 -13.79
CA GLU A 137 9.25 0.87 -13.93
C GLU A 137 9.03 2.34 -14.29
N ASP A 138 7.80 2.85 -14.20
CA ASP A 138 7.46 4.25 -14.42
C ASP A 138 7.61 5.07 -13.13
N CYS A 139 7.63 6.40 -13.31
CA CYS A 139 7.66 7.35 -12.21
C CYS A 139 6.24 7.64 -11.73
N HIS A 140 5.98 7.37 -10.45
CA HIS A 140 4.68 7.64 -9.82
C HIS A 140 4.79 8.71 -8.77
N THR A 141 4.09 9.83 -8.98
CA THR A 141 3.99 10.91 -7.99
C THR A 141 3.31 10.41 -6.71
N SER A 142 3.69 10.92 -5.54
CA SER A 142 3.05 10.60 -4.27
C SER A 142 1.69 11.29 -4.12
N PHE A 143 0.89 10.82 -3.15
CA PHE A 143 -0.42 11.39 -2.82
C PHE A 143 -0.41 12.91 -2.55
N ASP A 144 0.70 13.47 -2.08
CA ASP A 144 0.81 14.92 -1.81
C ASP A 144 1.31 15.74 -3.02
N GLY A 145 1.54 15.10 -4.18
CA GLY A 145 1.99 15.75 -5.41
C GLY A 145 3.44 16.26 -5.37
N ARG A 146 4.22 15.95 -4.32
CA ARG A 146 5.54 16.57 -4.11
C ARG A 146 6.71 15.63 -4.32
N LEU A 147 6.54 14.38 -3.92
CA LEU A 147 7.55 13.34 -4.06
C LEU A 147 7.15 12.40 -5.20
N SER A 148 8.04 11.49 -5.55
CA SER A 148 7.70 10.39 -6.45
C SER A 148 8.47 9.14 -6.09
N THR A 149 7.98 8.00 -6.60
CA THR A 149 8.60 6.69 -6.43
C THR A 149 8.71 6.01 -7.78
N ARG A 150 9.85 5.36 -8.03
CA ARG A 150 10.08 4.51 -9.19
C ARG A 150 10.62 3.16 -8.74
N LEU A 151 10.08 2.10 -9.31
CA LEU A 151 10.59 0.76 -9.14
C LEU A 151 11.50 0.42 -10.32
N THR A 152 12.53 -0.37 -10.10
CA THR A 152 13.40 -0.84 -11.19
C THR A 152 13.67 -2.31 -10.99
N LEU A 153 13.43 -3.11 -12.02
CA LEU A 153 13.60 -4.55 -12.00
C LEU A 153 14.84 -4.91 -12.81
N GLY A 154 15.96 -5.10 -12.12
CA GLY A 154 17.20 -5.59 -12.71
C GLY A 154 17.50 -7.02 -12.27
N GLN A 155 18.73 -7.24 -11.78
CA GLN A 155 19.07 -8.47 -11.05
C GLN A 155 18.39 -8.55 -9.69
N THR A 156 18.11 -7.40 -9.09
CA THR A 156 17.36 -7.19 -7.86
C THR A 156 16.26 -6.16 -8.13
N LEU A 157 15.26 -6.10 -7.25
CA LEU A 157 14.23 -5.09 -7.29
C LEU A 157 14.66 -3.89 -6.44
N THR A 158 14.65 -2.70 -7.03
CA THR A 158 15.03 -1.47 -6.33
C THR A 158 13.84 -0.52 -6.26
N ILE A 159 13.56 0.02 -5.07
CA ILE A 159 12.59 1.09 -4.86
C ILE A 159 13.38 2.38 -4.68
N THR A 160 13.15 3.36 -5.55
CA THR A 160 13.78 4.68 -5.47
C THR A 160 12.73 5.74 -5.18
N LYS A 161 12.95 6.55 -4.15
CA LYS A 161 12.14 7.72 -3.81
C LYS A 161 12.86 8.99 -4.27
N TYR A 162 12.10 9.98 -4.71
CA TYR A 162 12.62 11.25 -5.24
C TYR A 162 12.01 12.44 -4.52
N TYR A 163 12.74 13.56 -4.53
CA TYR A 163 12.32 14.83 -3.92
C TYR A 163 11.34 15.65 -4.77
N ASP A 164 11.15 15.27 -6.02
CA ASP A 164 10.33 15.94 -7.01
C ASP A 164 9.31 14.95 -7.63
N PRO A 165 8.19 15.44 -8.19
CA PRO A 165 7.15 14.58 -8.76
C PRO A 165 7.57 13.86 -10.05
N ASP A 166 8.66 14.30 -10.69
CA ASP A 166 9.09 13.88 -12.03
C ASP A 166 10.31 12.94 -12.01
N CYS A 167 10.67 12.40 -10.83
CA CYS A 167 11.80 11.48 -10.62
C CYS A 167 13.18 12.00 -11.09
N ASN A 168 13.47 13.30 -10.96
CA ASN A 168 14.77 13.86 -11.36
C ASN A 168 15.82 13.83 -10.25
N PHE A 169 15.42 13.98 -8.99
CA PHE A 169 16.30 14.16 -7.84
C PHE A 169 16.10 13.06 -6.81
N VAL A 170 17.01 12.08 -6.81
CA VAL A 170 16.96 10.94 -5.89
C VAL A 170 17.04 11.42 -4.43
N LEU A 171 16.05 11.04 -3.65
CA LEU A 171 15.99 11.22 -2.20
C LEU A 171 16.63 10.02 -1.49
N SER A 172 16.19 8.82 -1.84
CA SER A 172 16.70 7.57 -1.26
C SER A 172 16.41 6.41 -2.20
N TRP A 173 17.10 5.31 -2.00
CA TRP A 173 16.83 4.05 -2.69
C TRP A 173 17.04 2.88 -1.74
N GLN A 174 16.39 1.78 -2.06
CA GLN A 174 16.49 0.55 -1.31
C GLN A 174 16.38 -0.65 -2.24
N GLU A 175 17.28 -1.61 -2.08
CA GLU A 175 17.17 -2.93 -2.70
C GLU A 175 16.24 -3.83 -1.87
N VAL A 176 15.39 -4.55 -2.57
CA VAL A 176 14.47 -5.56 -2.06
C VAL A 176 15.05 -6.92 -2.42
N THR A 177 15.50 -7.65 -1.40
CA THR A 177 16.10 -9.00 -1.50
C THR A 177 15.26 -10.05 -0.82
#